data_AF-A0A6V7Y5Y1-F1
#
_entry.id   AF-A0A6V7Y5Y1-F1
#
_cell.length_a   1.000
_cell.length_b   1.000
_cell.length_c   1.000
_cell.angle_alpha   90.00
_cell.angle_beta   90.00
_cell.angle_gamma   90.00
#
_symmetry.space_group_name_H-M   'P 1'
#
loop_
_entity.id
_entity.type
_entity.pdbx_description
1 polymer ?
#
loop_
_entity_poly.entity_id
_entity_poly.type
_entity_poly.pdbx_seq_one_letter_code
_entity_poly.pdbx_strand_id
1 'polypeptide(L)'
;MAYKSIFDYELTYPQTVKNSYLSSAGYYDDGDLGLNGVGFENRRLLFAPSADGTQKSAQFMAKLDVDICNQPRYLINQCEVDIELLPNESNFLIVAPGATNHKYHLEILACKLYIKKIELMDSLAFDIAKKLELKPARYPMRKTSLKSLFISENRTEFNANLWMDQVPRRVVLGMVKNADFVGSQKTHPFNFQHFNLRDISITAGGVTFPAAPYSLDFPNGKYVRIYHDMQEAIGYAGL
;
A
#
# COMPACT_ATOMS: atom_id res chain seq x y z
N MET A 1 -7.31 1.74 -1.16
CA MET A 1 -6.06 2.27 -0.57
C MET A 1 -5.15 1.18 -0.01
N ALA A 2 -5.66 0.04 0.47
CA ALA A 2 -4.84 -1.04 1.04
C ALA A 2 -3.67 -1.51 0.16
N TYR A 3 -3.91 -1.75 -1.14
CA TYR A 3 -2.86 -2.13 -2.09
C TYR A 3 -1.78 -1.05 -2.28
N LYS A 4 -2.12 0.24 -2.17
CA LYS A 4 -1.12 1.32 -2.25
C LYS A 4 -0.15 1.20 -1.06
N SER A 5 -0.70 1.07 0.14
CA SER A 5 0.11 1.03 1.36
C SER A 5 0.94 -0.25 1.46
N ILE A 6 0.43 -1.42 1.02
CA ILE A 6 1.25 -2.64 1.00
C ILE A 6 2.40 -2.53 -0.01
N PHE A 7 2.19 -1.95 -1.20
CA PHE A 7 3.29 -1.71 -2.15
C PHE A 7 4.34 -0.77 -1.57
N ASP A 8 3.92 0.29 -0.86
CA ASP A 8 4.86 1.19 -0.19
C ASP A 8 5.65 0.47 0.91
N TYR A 9 4.97 -0.33 1.75
CA TYR A 9 5.62 -1.12 2.79
C TYR A 9 6.64 -2.10 2.21
N GLU A 10 6.26 -2.83 1.15
CA GLU A 10 7.12 -3.86 0.57
C GLU A 10 8.31 -3.29 -0.19
N LEU A 11 8.12 -2.22 -0.96
CA LEU A 11 9.10 -1.71 -1.90
C LEU A 11 9.95 -0.57 -1.33
N THR A 12 9.47 0.17 -0.33
CA THR A 12 10.18 1.35 0.20
C THR A 12 11.00 1.03 1.43
N TYR A 13 10.53 0.14 2.32
CA TYR A 13 11.15 -0.04 3.63
C TYR A 13 12.05 -1.27 3.71
N PRO A 14 13.22 -1.16 4.36
CA PRO A 14 14.07 -2.32 4.64
C PRO A 14 13.45 -3.21 5.73
N GLN A 15 13.88 -4.47 5.80
CA GLN A 15 13.34 -5.45 6.74
C GLN A 15 13.42 -5.01 8.21
N THR A 16 14.44 -4.23 8.58
CA THR A 16 14.60 -3.70 9.94
C THR A 16 13.46 -2.76 10.34
N VAL A 17 12.99 -1.92 9.42
CA VAL A 17 11.87 -1.00 9.66
C VAL A 17 10.55 -1.76 9.62
N LYS A 18 10.42 -2.75 8.72
CA LYS A 18 9.28 -3.67 8.65
C LYS A 18 9.03 -4.38 9.98
N ASN A 19 10.10 -4.92 10.59
CA ASN A 19 9.99 -5.67 11.85
C ASN A 19 9.80 -4.77 13.10
N SER A 20 10.12 -3.48 13.04
CA SER A 20 10.11 -2.57 14.19
C SER A 20 9.00 -1.52 14.13
N TYR A 21 9.12 -0.54 13.25
CA TYR A 21 8.14 0.55 13.14
C TYR A 21 6.83 0.08 12.52
N LEU A 22 6.88 -0.73 11.45
CA LEU A 22 5.65 -1.16 10.79
C LEU A 22 4.88 -2.21 11.61
N SER A 23 5.53 -2.92 12.55
CA SER A 23 4.82 -3.80 13.48
C SER A 23 3.91 -3.04 14.45
N SER A 24 4.21 -1.77 14.79
CA SER A 24 3.26 -0.92 15.51
C SER A 24 2.03 -0.55 14.68
N ALA A 25 2.15 -0.55 13.36
CA ALA A 25 1.04 -0.39 12.42
C ALA A 25 0.31 -1.72 12.12
N GLY A 26 0.73 -2.84 12.76
CA GLY A 26 0.14 -4.16 12.57
C GLY A 26 0.67 -4.93 11.35
N TYR A 27 1.74 -4.44 10.71
CA TYR A 27 2.41 -5.17 9.63
C TYR A 27 3.30 -6.26 10.22
N TYR A 28 3.15 -7.48 9.69
CA TYR A 28 4.04 -8.59 9.95
C TYR A 28 4.36 -9.25 8.62
N ASP A 29 5.64 -9.55 8.40
CA ASP A 29 6.05 -10.33 7.24
C ASP A 29 5.46 -11.73 7.36
N ASP A 30 4.65 -12.11 6.37
CA ASP A 30 3.99 -13.41 6.35
C ASP A 30 5.00 -14.54 6.10
N GLY A 31 6.07 -14.27 5.35
CA GLY A 31 6.97 -15.31 4.85
C GLY A 31 6.20 -16.32 3.99
N ASP A 32 5.73 -17.41 4.59
CA ASP A 32 4.75 -18.30 3.97
C ASP A 32 3.35 -17.69 4.12
N LEU A 33 2.63 -17.53 3.01
CA LEU A 33 1.27 -16.99 2.97
C LEU A 33 0.21 -18.00 3.45
N GLY A 34 0.64 -19.20 3.85
CA GLY A 34 -0.20 -20.22 4.49
C GLY A 34 -0.60 -19.90 5.94
N LEU A 35 -1.46 -20.73 6.51
CA LEU A 35 -1.94 -20.62 7.89
C LEU A 35 -0.87 -20.85 8.96
N ASN A 36 0.26 -21.42 8.56
CA ASN A 36 1.43 -21.60 9.42
C ASN A 36 2.47 -20.49 9.20
N GLY A 37 2.12 -19.47 8.41
CA GLY A 37 2.94 -18.29 8.20
C GLY A 37 3.21 -17.56 9.50
N VAL A 38 4.44 -17.09 9.67
CA VAL A 38 4.86 -16.37 10.88
C VAL A 38 4.04 -15.09 11.05
N GLY A 39 3.75 -14.38 9.96
CA GLY A 39 2.92 -13.18 10.00
C GLY A 39 1.46 -13.45 10.31
N PHE A 40 0.89 -14.58 9.84
CA PHE A 40 -0.47 -14.98 10.22
C PHE A 40 -0.57 -15.27 11.72
N GLU A 41 0.38 -16.05 12.26
CA GLU A 41 0.38 -16.42 13.67
C GLU A 41 0.57 -15.20 14.58
N ASN A 42 1.51 -14.31 14.25
CA ASN A 42 1.74 -13.08 15.01
C ASN A 42 0.50 -12.19 15.03
N ARG A 43 -0.18 -12.02 13.89
CA ARG A 43 -1.44 -11.26 13.81
C ARG A 43 -2.54 -11.92 14.64
N ARG A 44 -2.65 -13.26 14.60
CA ARG A 44 -3.61 -14.02 15.40
C ARG A 44 -3.40 -13.81 16.90
N LEU A 45 -2.16 -13.86 17.37
CA LEU A 45 -1.81 -13.71 18.78
C LEU A 45 -2.16 -12.33 19.37
N LEU A 46 -2.28 -11.30 18.54
CA LEU A 46 -2.76 -9.98 18.99
C LEU A 46 -4.21 -10.01 19.48
N PHE A 47 -5.03 -10.88 18.90
CA PHE A 47 -6.46 -10.99 19.18
C PHE A 47 -6.84 -12.30 19.88
N ALA A 48 -5.89 -13.22 20.09
CA ALA A 48 -6.12 -14.47 20.78
C ALA A 48 -6.63 -14.20 22.21
N PRO A 49 -7.66 -14.93 22.67
CA PRO A 49 -8.19 -14.76 24.02
C PRO A 49 -7.13 -15.11 25.06
N SER A 50 -7.14 -14.40 26.18
CA SER A 50 -6.30 -14.73 27.33
C SER A 50 -6.68 -16.10 27.91
N ALA A 51 -5.82 -16.68 28.74
CA ALA A 51 -6.09 -17.96 29.42
C ALA A 51 -7.43 -17.95 30.20
N ASP A 52 -7.86 -16.78 30.66
CA ASP A 52 -9.12 -16.55 31.37
C ASP A 52 -10.35 -16.39 30.44
N GLY A 53 -10.21 -16.64 29.14
CA GLY A 53 -11.30 -16.56 28.14
C GLY A 53 -11.72 -15.13 27.75
N THR A 54 -11.04 -14.11 28.26
CA THR A 54 -11.34 -12.71 27.92
C THR A 54 -10.84 -12.37 26.52
N GLN A 55 -11.71 -11.77 25.70
CA GLN A 55 -11.35 -11.31 24.36
C GLN A 55 -10.34 -10.15 24.45
N LYS A 56 -9.25 -10.27 23.69
CA LYS A 56 -8.20 -9.27 23.65
C LYS A 56 -8.44 -8.28 22.51
N SER A 57 -8.21 -7.00 22.78
CA SER A 57 -8.14 -5.96 21.76
C SER A 57 -6.68 -5.61 21.46
N ALA A 58 -6.43 -5.23 20.22
CA ALA A 58 -5.11 -4.80 19.76
C ALA A 58 -5.10 -3.30 19.51
N GLN A 59 -3.96 -2.66 19.78
CA GLN A 59 -3.73 -1.25 19.48
C GLN A 59 -2.77 -1.12 18.30
N PHE A 60 -3.10 -0.23 17.38
CA PHE A 60 -2.28 0.08 16.22
C PHE A 60 -2.02 1.58 16.13
N MET A 61 -0.82 1.94 15.66
CA MET A 61 -0.46 3.31 15.32
C MET A 61 0.27 3.30 13.98
N ALA A 62 -0.30 4.00 13.01
CA ALA A 62 0.25 4.13 11.67
C ALA A 62 0.21 5.59 11.22
N LYS A 63 1.14 5.95 10.34
CA LYS A 63 1.04 7.21 9.60
C LYS A 63 -0.12 7.12 8.60
N LEU A 64 -0.87 8.20 8.47
CA LEU A 64 -1.89 8.31 7.42
C LEU A 64 -1.21 8.46 6.04
N ASP A 65 -1.34 7.44 5.19
CA ASP A 65 -0.77 7.40 3.83
C ASP A 65 -1.67 8.12 2.80
N VAL A 66 -1.85 9.42 3.02
CA VAL A 66 -2.52 10.34 2.10
C VAL A 66 -1.49 11.29 1.52
N ASP A 67 -1.57 11.62 0.23
CA ASP A 67 -0.45 12.30 -0.42
C ASP A 67 -0.19 13.72 0.12
N ILE A 68 -1.19 14.38 0.73
CA ILE A 68 -1.02 15.69 1.42
C ILE A 68 -0.23 15.57 2.73
N CYS A 69 -0.20 14.39 3.35
CA CYS A 69 0.57 14.10 4.55
C CYS A 69 2.01 13.63 4.22
N ASN A 70 2.32 13.43 2.93
CA ASN A 70 3.61 12.97 2.45
C ASN A 70 4.52 14.10 1.93
N GLN A 71 4.09 15.35 2.05
CA GLN A 71 4.89 16.53 1.67
C GLN A 71 5.58 17.18 2.89
N PRO A 72 6.75 17.84 2.69
CA PRO A 72 7.61 18.27 3.80
C PRO A 72 7.19 19.57 4.50
N ARG A 73 6.18 20.28 4.01
CA ARG A 73 5.73 21.59 4.54
C ARG A 73 4.62 21.41 5.58
N TYR A 74 4.57 22.27 6.58
CA TYR A 74 3.45 22.32 7.50
C TYR A 74 2.25 23.02 6.86
N LEU A 75 1.05 22.57 7.19
CA LEU A 75 -0.17 23.28 6.82
C LEU A 75 -0.22 24.63 7.54
N ILE A 76 -0.63 25.67 6.83
CA ILE A 76 -0.84 27.01 7.40
C ILE A 76 -1.97 26.97 8.45
N ASN A 77 -1.91 27.94 9.36
CA ASN A 77 -2.94 28.08 10.39
C ASN A 77 -4.30 28.44 9.76
N GLN A 78 -5.39 28.17 10.49
CA GLN A 78 -6.77 28.44 10.05
C GLN A 78 -7.21 27.67 8.79
N CYS A 79 -6.58 26.51 8.51
CA CYS A 79 -7.11 25.55 7.55
C CYS A 79 -7.94 24.49 8.27
N GLU A 80 -9.19 24.34 7.85
CA GLU A 80 -10.02 23.19 8.20
C GLU A 80 -9.60 21.97 7.38
N VAL A 81 -9.47 20.83 8.04
CA VAL A 81 -9.03 19.57 7.42
C VAL A 81 -9.96 18.47 7.87
N ASP A 82 -10.80 18.01 6.94
CA ASP A 82 -11.67 16.87 7.14
C ASP A 82 -11.01 15.59 6.63
N ILE A 83 -10.96 14.58 7.50
CA ILE A 83 -10.40 13.27 7.18
C ILE A 83 -11.47 12.23 7.43
N GLU A 84 -11.94 11.59 6.37
CA GLU A 84 -12.86 10.47 6.43
C GLU A 84 -12.09 9.15 6.26
N LEU A 85 -12.31 8.21 7.19
CA LEU A 85 -11.71 6.89 7.16
C LEU A 85 -12.81 5.84 6.98
N LEU A 86 -12.76 5.13 5.85
CA LEU A 86 -13.69 4.05 5.54
C LEU A 86 -12.94 2.70 5.63
N PRO A 87 -13.33 1.80 6.54
CA PRO A 87 -12.73 0.47 6.61
C PRO A 87 -13.11 -0.36 5.38
N ASN A 88 -12.22 -1.28 4.98
CA ASN A 88 -12.59 -2.27 3.97
C ASN A 88 -13.56 -3.30 4.55
N GLU A 89 -14.22 -4.05 3.67
CA GLU A 89 -15.12 -5.15 4.05
C GLU A 89 -14.41 -6.23 4.89
N SER A 90 -15.15 -6.86 5.80
CA SER A 90 -14.58 -7.88 6.72
C SER A 90 -13.97 -9.07 5.97
N ASN A 91 -14.50 -9.42 4.80
CA ASN A 91 -13.94 -10.49 3.95
C ASN A 91 -12.55 -10.17 3.39
N PHE A 92 -12.22 -8.88 3.27
CA PHE A 92 -10.89 -8.44 2.87
C PHE A 92 -9.94 -8.33 4.08
N LEU A 93 -10.46 -7.93 5.24
CA LEU A 93 -9.65 -7.68 6.43
C LEU A 93 -9.22 -8.95 7.18
N ILE A 94 -10.06 -9.99 7.17
CA ILE A 94 -9.88 -11.18 8.03
C ILE A 94 -9.70 -12.44 7.18
N VAL A 95 -8.63 -13.18 7.47
CA VAL A 95 -8.38 -14.53 6.92
C VAL A 95 -8.74 -15.56 7.98
N ALA A 96 -9.78 -16.36 7.71
CA ALA A 96 -10.31 -17.41 8.56
C ALA A 96 -10.78 -18.65 7.73
N PRO A 97 -9.88 -19.38 7.06
CA PRO A 97 -10.25 -20.49 6.16
C PRO A 97 -10.89 -21.68 6.86
N GLY A 98 -10.66 -21.88 8.17
CA GLY A 98 -11.28 -22.93 8.97
C GLY A 98 -12.70 -22.59 9.46
N ALA A 99 -13.18 -21.37 9.21
CA ALA A 99 -14.49 -20.91 9.67
C ALA A 99 -15.59 -21.36 8.70
N THR A 100 -16.31 -22.43 9.05
CA THR A 100 -17.43 -22.93 8.24
C THR A 100 -18.75 -22.24 8.56
N ASN A 101 -19.00 -21.89 9.83
CA ASN A 101 -20.28 -21.32 10.30
C ASN A 101 -20.14 -19.99 11.05
N HIS A 102 -18.93 -19.48 11.26
CA HIS A 102 -18.69 -18.26 12.01
C HIS A 102 -18.32 -17.12 11.07
N LYS A 103 -19.03 -15.99 11.19
CA LYS A 103 -18.68 -14.74 10.51
C LYS A 103 -17.90 -13.86 11.47
N TYR A 104 -16.64 -13.61 11.15
CA TYR A 104 -15.82 -12.66 11.89
C TYR A 104 -15.94 -11.26 11.27
N HIS A 105 -15.94 -10.24 12.12
CA HIS A 105 -15.85 -8.85 11.71
C HIS A 105 -14.83 -8.14 12.60
N LEU A 106 -14.18 -7.11 12.05
CA LEU A 106 -13.24 -6.27 12.78
C LEU A 106 -14.01 -5.07 13.32
N GLU A 107 -14.07 -4.92 14.63
CA GLU A 107 -14.70 -3.78 15.29
C GLU A 107 -13.64 -2.76 15.73
N ILE A 108 -13.85 -1.48 15.40
CA ILE A 108 -12.99 -0.38 15.82
C ILE A 108 -13.53 0.18 17.13
N LEU A 109 -12.89 -0.14 18.24
CA LEU A 109 -13.31 0.31 19.57
C LEU A 109 -13.06 1.81 19.81
N ALA A 110 -11.93 2.32 19.31
CA ALA A 110 -11.57 3.73 19.41
C ALA A 110 -10.58 4.12 18.31
N CYS A 111 -10.75 5.30 17.74
CA CYS A 111 -9.84 5.88 16.76
C CYS A 111 -9.40 7.28 17.22
N LYS A 112 -8.09 7.54 17.22
CA LYS A 112 -7.51 8.82 17.63
C LYS A 112 -6.51 9.29 16.57
N LEU A 113 -6.60 10.56 16.18
CA LEU A 113 -5.66 11.20 15.27
C LEU A 113 -4.69 12.08 16.07
N TYR A 114 -3.40 11.75 16.01
CA TYR A 114 -2.34 12.55 16.61
C TYR A 114 -1.71 13.47 15.57
N ILE A 115 -1.75 14.79 15.81
CA ILE A 115 -1.25 15.81 14.89
C ILE A 115 -0.13 16.60 15.58
N LYS A 116 1.00 16.78 14.88
CA LYS A 116 2.07 17.65 15.33
C LYS A 116 1.74 19.11 14.99
N LYS A 117 1.59 19.95 16.01
CA LYS A 117 1.44 21.41 15.88
C LYS A 117 2.77 22.10 16.20
N ILE A 118 3.04 23.21 15.53
CA ILE A 118 4.23 24.04 15.76
C ILE A 118 3.76 25.42 16.15
N GLU A 119 4.31 25.93 17.25
CA GLU A 119 4.13 27.30 17.69
C GLU A 119 5.16 28.20 16.99
N LEU A 120 4.70 29.33 16.47
CA LEU A 120 5.52 30.28 15.73
C LEU A 120 5.70 31.54 16.56
N MET A 121 6.85 32.20 16.42
CA MET A 121 7.05 33.55 16.95
C MET A 121 6.12 34.54 16.23
N ASP A 122 5.58 35.51 16.95
CA ASP A 122 4.61 36.48 16.42
C ASP A 122 5.11 37.23 15.18
N SER A 123 6.39 37.58 15.14
CA SER A 123 7.02 38.25 13.98
C SER A 123 6.95 37.39 12.72
N LEU A 124 7.24 36.10 12.84
CA LEU A 124 7.18 35.16 11.72
C LEU A 124 5.73 34.89 11.29
N ALA A 125 4.80 34.78 12.25
CA ALA A 125 3.38 34.61 11.96
C ALA A 125 2.83 35.81 11.16
N PHE A 126 3.18 37.04 11.55
CA PHE A 126 2.81 38.25 10.84
C PHE A 126 3.39 38.31 9.41
N ASP A 127 4.67 37.97 9.25
CA ASP A 127 5.32 37.91 7.95
C ASP A 127 4.66 36.88 7.01
N ILE A 128 4.26 35.72 7.55
CA ILE A 128 3.53 34.69 6.79
C ILE A 128 2.16 35.23 6.37
N ALA A 129 1.41 35.85 7.29
CA ALA A 129 0.09 36.43 6.98
C ALA A 129 0.17 37.47 5.85
N LYS A 130 1.12 38.41 5.93
CA LYS A 130 1.34 39.42 4.88
C LYS A 130 1.75 38.80 3.54
N LYS A 131 2.52 37.71 3.54
CA LYS A 131 2.85 36.98 2.31
C LYS A 131 1.65 36.26 1.71
N LEU A 132 0.74 35.75 2.54
CA LEU A 132 -0.49 35.07 2.10
C LEU A 132 -1.47 36.03 1.42
N GLU A 133 -1.49 37.31 1.79
CA GLU A 133 -2.25 38.35 1.08
C GLU A 133 -1.78 38.55 -0.37
N LEU A 134 -0.46 38.40 -0.60
CA LEU A 134 0.15 38.61 -1.91
C LEU A 134 0.16 37.34 -2.78
N LYS A 135 0.36 36.18 -2.17
CA LYS A 135 0.51 34.90 -2.89
C LYS A 135 -0.09 33.74 -2.10
N PRO A 136 -0.84 32.84 -2.75
CA PRO A 136 -1.39 31.67 -2.09
C PRO A 136 -0.29 30.70 -1.65
N ALA A 137 -0.53 30.00 -0.54
CA ALA A 137 0.32 28.88 -0.14
C ALA A 137 0.27 27.77 -1.20
N ARG A 138 1.44 27.23 -1.55
CA ARG A 138 1.58 26.13 -2.49
C ARG A 138 2.19 24.93 -1.78
N TYR A 139 1.56 23.77 -1.89
CA TYR A 139 2.07 22.51 -1.34
C TYR A 139 2.51 21.60 -2.48
N PRO A 140 3.80 21.20 -2.53
CA PRO A 140 4.24 20.24 -3.53
C PRO A 140 3.70 18.86 -3.14
N MET A 141 2.85 18.28 -3.97
CA MET A 141 2.22 16.97 -3.71
C MET A 141 2.57 16.00 -4.84
N ARG A 142 2.96 14.78 -4.48
CA ARG A 142 3.13 13.68 -5.43
C ARG A 142 1.85 12.85 -5.40
N LYS A 143 1.05 12.95 -6.45
CA LYS A 143 -0.20 12.21 -6.54
C LYS A 143 0.08 10.73 -6.82
N THR A 144 -0.48 9.85 -6.01
CA THR A 144 -0.45 8.41 -6.27
C THR A 144 -1.83 7.96 -6.75
N SER A 145 -1.89 7.17 -7.81
CA SER A 145 -3.14 6.66 -8.35
C SER A 145 -3.06 5.15 -8.51
N LEU A 146 -4.06 4.45 -7.95
CA LEU A 146 -4.23 3.01 -8.12
C LEU A 146 -5.28 2.78 -9.22
N LYS A 147 -4.94 1.98 -10.23
CA LYS A 147 -5.88 1.52 -11.24
C LYS A 147 -5.93 -0.01 -11.23
N SER A 148 -7.11 -0.56 -10.98
CA SER A 148 -7.34 -2.00 -11.11
C SER A 148 -7.76 -2.34 -12.54
N LEU A 149 -7.27 -3.47 -13.03
CA LEU A 149 -7.58 -4.01 -14.35
C LEU A 149 -7.93 -5.49 -14.16
N PHE A 150 -8.97 -5.94 -14.86
CA PHE A 150 -9.42 -7.33 -14.79
C PHE A 150 -9.01 -8.06 -16.07
N ILE A 151 -8.29 -9.16 -15.90
CA ILE A 151 -7.91 -10.07 -16.98
C ILE A 151 -8.76 -11.33 -16.82
N SER A 152 -9.58 -11.63 -17.83
CA SER A 152 -10.40 -12.84 -17.84
C SER A 152 -9.53 -14.09 -17.97
N GLU A 153 -10.01 -15.20 -17.40
CA GLU A 153 -9.39 -16.50 -17.56
C GLU A 153 -9.27 -16.88 -19.05
N ASN A 154 -8.27 -17.69 -19.39
CA ASN A 154 -7.96 -18.15 -20.75
C ASN A 154 -7.57 -17.06 -21.76
N ARG A 155 -7.29 -15.83 -21.33
CA ARG A 155 -6.64 -14.82 -22.18
C ARG A 155 -5.12 -14.89 -22.09
N THR A 156 -4.48 -14.89 -23.25
CA THR A 156 -3.02 -14.83 -23.38
C THR A 156 -2.50 -13.41 -23.57
N GLU A 157 -3.37 -12.50 -24.02
CA GLU A 157 -3.03 -11.11 -24.33
C GLU A 157 -4.03 -10.16 -23.69
N PHE A 158 -3.51 -9.05 -23.17
CA PHE A 158 -4.30 -8.01 -22.54
C PHE A 158 -3.64 -6.66 -22.79
N ASN A 159 -4.40 -5.73 -23.37
CA ASN A 159 -3.97 -4.36 -23.64
C ASN A 159 -4.98 -3.40 -23.01
N ALA A 160 -4.49 -2.42 -22.27
CA ALA A 160 -5.34 -1.43 -21.62
C ALA A 160 -4.65 -0.07 -21.52
N ASN A 161 -5.40 1.00 -21.74
CA ASN A 161 -4.94 2.36 -21.50
C ASN A 161 -4.95 2.64 -20.00
N LEU A 162 -3.79 2.96 -19.41
CA LEU A 162 -3.66 3.22 -17.97
C LEU A 162 -4.14 4.64 -17.61
N TRP A 163 -3.55 5.67 -18.20
CA TRP A 163 -3.91 7.07 -18.02
C TRP A 163 -3.89 7.79 -19.36
N MET A 164 -4.82 8.75 -19.58
CA MET A 164 -4.87 9.52 -20.82
C MET A 164 -4.08 10.83 -20.72
N ASP A 165 -4.27 11.58 -19.64
CA ASP A 165 -3.75 12.96 -19.55
C ASP A 165 -2.46 13.10 -18.72
N GLN A 166 -2.12 12.08 -17.94
CA GLN A 166 -0.97 12.12 -17.02
C GLN A 166 -0.08 10.90 -17.23
N VAL A 167 1.19 11.17 -17.54
CA VAL A 167 2.22 10.12 -17.59
C VAL A 167 2.84 9.99 -16.21
N PRO A 168 2.67 8.85 -15.51
CA PRO A 168 3.26 8.65 -14.20
C PRO A 168 4.78 8.56 -14.32
N ARG A 169 5.48 9.04 -13.29
CA ARG A 169 6.95 8.91 -13.20
C ARG A 169 7.39 7.48 -12.91
N ARG A 170 6.56 6.69 -12.22
CA ARG A 170 6.82 5.29 -11.85
C ARG A 170 5.52 4.51 -11.92
N VAL A 171 5.58 3.30 -12.47
CA VAL A 171 4.47 2.34 -12.48
C VAL A 171 4.91 1.12 -11.68
N VAL A 172 4.08 0.73 -10.72
CA VAL A 172 4.21 -0.53 -9.98
C VAL A 172 3.00 -1.37 -10.35
N LEU A 173 3.24 -2.62 -10.72
CA LEU A 173 2.20 -3.57 -11.08
C LEU A 173 2.30 -4.79 -10.19
N GLY A 174 1.16 -5.22 -9.66
CA GLY A 174 1.02 -6.49 -8.97
C GLY A 174 -0.25 -7.18 -9.46
N MET A 175 -0.17 -8.48 -9.61
CA MET A 175 -1.30 -9.31 -10.02
C MET A 175 -1.73 -10.16 -8.83
N VAL A 176 -3.04 -10.26 -8.63
CA VAL A 176 -3.67 -11.08 -7.59
C VAL A 176 -4.86 -11.81 -8.18
N LYS A 177 -5.34 -12.87 -7.53
CA LYS A 177 -6.57 -13.54 -7.97
C LYS A 177 -7.75 -12.60 -7.75
N ASN A 178 -8.77 -12.68 -8.60
CA ASN A 178 -9.97 -11.86 -8.47
C ASN A 178 -10.67 -12.06 -7.11
N ALA A 179 -10.72 -13.30 -6.61
CA ALA A 179 -11.29 -13.61 -5.30
C ALA A 179 -10.54 -12.90 -4.15
N ASP A 180 -9.21 -12.78 -4.27
CA ASP A 180 -8.36 -12.12 -3.28
C ASP A 180 -8.51 -10.59 -3.36
N PHE A 181 -8.70 -10.05 -4.57
CA PHE A 181 -8.97 -8.63 -4.79
C PHE A 181 -10.32 -8.18 -4.21
N VAL A 182 -11.37 -8.96 -4.45
CA VAL A 182 -12.72 -8.68 -3.91
C VAL A 182 -12.77 -8.90 -2.40
N GLY A 183 -12.00 -9.87 -1.89
CA GLY A 183 -11.95 -10.25 -0.48
C GLY A 183 -12.59 -11.62 -0.26
N SER A 184 -11.84 -12.50 0.42
CA SER A 184 -12.24 -13.86 0.75
C SER A 184 -11.65 -14.22 2.10
N GLN A 185 -12.47 -14.75 3.00
CA GLN A 185 -11.97 -15.22 4.30
C GLN A 185 -11.08 -16.47 4.17
N LYS A 186 -11.06 -17.13 3.01
CA LYS A 186 -10.26 -18.35 2.82
C LYS A 186 -8.85 -18.08 2.32
N THR A 187 -8.62 -16.90 1.73
CA THR A 187 -7.41 -16.62 0.95
C THR A 187 -6.88 -15.24 1.27
N HIS A 188 -5.57 -15.04 1.08
CA HIS A 188 -4.91 -13.80 1.48
C HIS A 188 -5.04 -12.74 0.37
N PRO A 189 -5.54 -11.52 0.67
CA PRO A 189 -5.73 -10.47 -0.34
C PRO A 189 -4.42 -9.98 -0.98
N PHE A 190 -3.31 -10.05 -0.24
CA PHE A 190 -2.00 -9.59 -0.71
C PHE A 190 -1.12 -10.71 -1.26
N ASN A 191 -1.72 -11.82 -1.71
CA ASN A 191 -0.99 -12.92 -2.35
C ASN A 191 -0.68 -12.60 -3.83
N PHE A 192 0.36 -11.80 -4.05
CA PHE A 192 0.83 -11.44 -5.38
C PHE A 192 1.44 -12.65 -6.09
N GLN A 193 0.95 -12.92 -7.30
CA GLN A 193 1.37 -14.06 -8.11
C GLN A 193 1.77 -13.59 -9.50
N HIS A 194 2.70 -14.30 -10.12
CA HIS A 194 3.17 -13.98 -11.48
C HIS A 194 2.23 -14.48 -12.59
N PHE A 195 1.34 -15.44 -12.29
CA PHE A 195 0.39 -16.04 -13.24
C PHE A 195 1.00 -16.47 -14.59
N ASN A 196 2.26 -16.94 -14.56
CA ASN A 196 3.05 -17.31 -15.74
C ASN A 196 3.12 -16.21 -16.82
N LEU A 197 3.19 -14.94 -16.40
CA LEU A 197 3.42 -13.81 -17.28
C LEU A 197 4.65 -14.06 -18.17
N ARG A 198 4.52 -13.84 -19.48
CA ARG A 198 5.60 -14.09 -20.46
C ARG A 198 6.32 -12.83 -20.89
N ASP A 199 5.57 -11.76 -21.09
CA ASP A 199 6.09 -10.45 -21.47
C ASP A 199 5.16 -9.36 -20.94
N ILE A 200 5.73 -8.19 -20.68
CA ILE A 200 4.98 -6.99 -20.30
C ILE A 200 5.69 -5.77 -20.87
N SER A 201 4.91 -4.86 -21.46
CA SER A 201 5.39 -3.59 -21.97
C SER A 201 4.42 -2.47 -21.66
N ILE A 202 4.95 -1.27 -21.51
CA ILE A 202 4.19 -0.04 -21.28
C ILE A 202 4.64 0.98 -22.32
N THR A 203 3.70 1.52 -23.09
CA THR A 203 3.98 2.55 -24.08
C THR A 203 3.49 3.91 -23.59
N ALA A 204 4.37 4.90 -23.57
CA ALA A 204 4.05 6.27 -23.20
C ALA A 204 4.71 7.25 -24.19
N GLY A 205 3.92 8.15 -24.78
CA GLY A 205 4.45 9.17 -25.71
C GLY A 205 5.17 8.60 -26.95
N GLY A 206 4.76 7.42 -27.44
CA GLY A 206 5.41 6.73 -28.56
C GLY A 206 6.67 5.94 -28.20
N VAL A 207 7.09 5.94 -26.92
CA VAL A 207 8.22 5.16 -26.42
C VAL A 207 7.70 3.96 -25.63
N THR A 208 8.23 2.77 -25.92
CA THR A 208 7.89 1.54 -25.21
C THR A 208 8.95 1.19 -24.17
N PHE A 209 8.49 0.83 -22.98
CA PHE A 209 9.29 0.44 -21.83
C PHE A 209 8.94 -1.01 -21.44
N PRO A 210 9.93 -1.89 -21.20
CA PRO A 210 11.35 -1.69 -21.50
C PRO A 210 11.62 -1.60 -23.02
N ALA A 211 12.73 -0.97 -23.42
CA ALA A 211 13.09 -0.85 -24.83
C ALA A 211 13.38 -2.22 -25.49
N ALA A 212 14.03 -3.11 -24.75
CA ALA A 212 14.15 -4.52 -25.11
C ALA A 212 13.07 -5.31 -24.35
N PRO A 213 12.18 -6.04 -25.05
CA PRO A 213 11.07 -6.76 -24.41
C PRO A 213 11.57 -7.79 -23.41
N TYR A 214 10.70 -8.18 -22.49
CA TYR A 214 10.99 -9.27 -21.58
C TYR A 214 10.71 -10.61 -22.28
N SER A 215 11.36 -11.66 -21.80
CA SER A 215 11.09 -13.03 -22.22
C SER A 215 11.14 -13.87 -20.96
N LEU A 216 10.03 -13.85 -20.23
CA LEU A 216 9.89 -14.43 -18.91
C LEU A 216 9.52 -15.91 -19.00
N ASP A 217 10.19 -16.71 -18.18
CA ASP A 217 9.88 -18.13 -17.98
C ASP A 217 10.10 -18.46 -16.50
N PHE A 218 9.02 -18.46 -15.73
CA PHE A 218 9.06 -18.71 -14.29
C PHE A 218 9.49 -20.15 -13.95
N PRO A 219 8.93 -21.21 -14.58
CA PRO A 219 9.40 -22.59 -14.37
C PRO A 219 10.91 -22.80 -14.60
N ASN A 220 11.49 -22.13 -15.60
CA ASN A 220 12.91 -22.27 -15.93
C ASN A 220 13.82 -21.20 -15.30
N GLY A 221 13.33 -20.39 -14.35
CA GLY A 221 14.15 -19.40 -13.64
C GLY A 221 14.49 -18.13 -14.44
N LYS A 222 13.88 -17.92 -15.60
CA LYS A 222 14.15 -16.79 -16.49
C LYS A 222 13.30 -15.57 -16.14
N TYR A 223 13.53 -15.00 -14.96
CA TYR A 223 12.84 -13.78 -14.47
C TYR A 223 13.78 -12.78 -13.78
N VAL A 224 15.09 -13.04 -13.78
CA VAL A 224 16.07 -12.21 -13.06
C VAL A 224 16.12 -10.79 -13.59
N ARG A 225 16.01 -10.59 -14.91
CA ARG A 225 16.08 -9.26 -15.52
C ARG A 225 14.96 -8.33 -15.04
N ILE A 226 13.70 -8.77 -15.08
CA ILE A 226 12.58 -7.92 -14.64
C ILE A 226 12.66 -7.61 -13.15
N TYR A 227 13.20 -8.54 -12.34
CA TYR A 227 13.47 -8.29 -10.93
C TYR A 227 14.59 -7.25 -10.73
N HIS A 228 15.68 -7.34 -11.48
CA HIS A 228 16.76 -6.36 -11.45
C HIS A 228 16.27 -4.95 -11.87
N ASP A 229 15.56 -4.87 -12.99
CA ASP A 229 15.01 -3.60 -13.52
C ASP A 229 14.02 -2.96 -12.51
N MET A 230 13.26 -3.79 -11.77
CA MET A 230 12.43 -3.32 -10.66
C MET A 230 13.27 -2.72 -9.52
N GLN A 231 14.34 -3.41 -9.09
CA GLN A 231 15.23 -2.96 -8.01
C GLN A 231 15.96 -1.66 -8.36
N GLU A 232 16.33 -1.49 -9.62
CA GLU A 232 16.88 -0.23 -10.15
C GLU A 232 15.83 0.89 -10.13
N ALA A 233 14.60 0.61 -10.58
CA ALA A 233 13.53 1.61 -10.62
C ALA A 233 13.08 2.13 -9.24
N ILE A 234 13.22 1.30 -8.20
CA ILE A 234 12.94 1.68 -6.81
C ILE A 234 14.17 2.29 -6.09
N GLY A 235 15.36 2.18 -6.68
CA GLY A 235 16.58 2.85 -6.21
C GLY A 235 17.46 2.03 -5.27
N TYR A 236 17.30 0.70 -5.22
CA TYR A 236 18.19 -0.19 -4.45
C TYR A 236 19.39 -0.67 -5.27
N ALA A 237 19.21 -0.90 -6.57
CA ALA A 237 20.33 -1.11 -7.48
C ALA A 237 20.84 0.27 -7.91
N GLY A 238 22.10 0.57 -7.53
CA GLY A 238 22.65 1.92 -7.62
C GLY A 238 22.71 2.50 -9.02
N LEU A 239 22.22 3.74 -9.14
CA LEU A 239 22.75 4.81 -9.98
C LEU A 239 22.79 6.09 -9.15
#